data_AF-A0A1G0YG82-F1
#
_entry.id   AF-A0A1G0YG82-F1
#
_cell.length_a   1.000
_cell.length_b   1.000
_cell.length_c   1.000
_cell.angle_alpha   90.00
_cell.angle_beta   90.00
_cell.angle_gamma   90.00
#
_symmetry.space_group_name_H-M   'P 1'
#
loop_
_entity.id
_entity.type
_entity.pdbx_description
1 polymer ?
#
loop_
_entity_poly.entity_id
_entity_poly.type
_entity_poly.pdbx_seq_one_letter_code
_entity_poly.pdbx_strand_id
1 'polypeptide(L)'
;MNHAKNLDNASGKLFLAGFMTAKIRQLPIPFIGQILGLISFSCYLIGYIMWLIASRFYPSHPPKAESWYGFTQIKNQNRTAAALGLAGVTLCLLSFAFPVLLLPGMSLFALSNIIWSIAEYHRRQNPPRNDAAYSPPKQDYYVSYAVLSTIVSVMSAASLALAIIFPPIAIPVLFFSAFVGFTMTVAACYFLLNSPPTESSTKPGAQTITESHKQIHRQLGTSSLAAKQAKENSQPEEPPFYSPLFPQLRACQEINVSKLTENKAHQSDIPHHSIF
;
A
#
# COMPACT_ATOMS: atom_id res chain seq x y z
N MET A 1 17.17 -5.65 12.67
CA MET A 1 16.80 -5.53 11.24
C MET A 1 17.21 -6.75 10.41
N ASN A 2 18.39 -7.35 10.62
CA ASN A 2 18.85 -8.51 9.82
C ASN A 2 17.98 -9.77 9.93
N HIS A 3 17.44 -10.07 11.11
CA HIS A 3 16.60 -11.27 11.30
C HIS A 3 15.29 -11.21 10.48
N ALA A 4 14.59 -10.05 10.47
CA ALA A 4 13.36 -9.87 9.70
C ALA A 4 13.60 -10.02 8.19
N LYS A 5 14.68 -9.40 7.69
CA LYS A 5 15.08 -9.48 6.28
C LYS A 5 15.42 -10.91 5.84
N ASN A 6 16.13 -11.66 6.69
CA ASN A 6 16.46 -13.06 6.39
C ASN A 6 15.19 -13.93 6.39
N LEU A 7 14.26 -13.66 7.31
CA LEU A 7 13.00 -14.39 7.40
C LEU A 7 12.07 -14.08 6.22
N ASP A 8 11.97 -12.82 5.78
CA ASP A 8 11.22 -12.41 4.59
C ASP A 8 11.81 -12.99 3.30
N ASN A 9 13.13 -13.00 3.17
CA ASN A 9 13.77 -13.59 2.00
C ASN A 9 13.57 -15.11 1.95
N ALA A 10 13.64 -15.77 3.10
CA ALA A 10 13.41 -17.22 3.20
C ALA A 10 11.93 -17.57 2.97
N SER A 11 10.99 -16.80 3.53
CA SER A 11 9.55 -17.00 3.27
C SER A 11 9.23 -16.77 1.80
N GLY A 12 9.80 -15.74 1.16
CA GLY A 12 9.65 -15.48 -0.28
C GLY A 12 10.13 -16.66 -1.14
N LYS A 13 11.28 -17.26 -0.82
CA LYS A 13 11.77 -18.47 -1.50
C LYS A 13 10.87 -19.67 -1.30
N LEU A 14 10.34 -19.86 -0.08
CA LEU A 14 9.41 -20.95 0.22
C LEU A 14 8.06 -20.76 -0.49
N PHE A 15 7.55 -19.54 -0.57
CA PHE A 15 6.35 -19.22 -1.34
C PHE A 15 6.58 -19.50 -2.83
N LEU A 16 7.72 -19.08 -3.37
CA LEU A 16 8.07 -19.38 -4.77
C LEU A 16 8.19 -20.89 -5.01
N ALA A 17 8.86 -21.62 -4.13
CA ALA A 17 8.97 -23.07 -4.22
C ALA A 17 7.60 -23.75 -4.18
N GLY A 18 6.78 -23.42 -3.16
CA GLY A 18 5.42 -23.95 -3.02
C GLY A 18 4.56 -23.65 -4.24
N PHE A 19 4.71 -22.46 -4.83
CA PHE A 19 4.01 -22.04 -6.04
C PHE A 19 4.42 -22.83 -7.28
N MET A 20 5.73 -23.01 -7.51
CA MET A 20 6.23 -23.81 -8.63
C MET A 20 5.81 -25.28 -8.49
N THR A 21 5.93 -25.86 -7.30
CA THR A 21 5.49 -27.24 -7.04
C THR A 21 3.98 -27.40 -7.25
N ALA A 22 3.15 -26.41 -6.87
CA ALA A 22 1.70 -26.43 -7.09
C ALA A 22 1.34 -26.49 -8.59
N LYS A 23 2.15 -25.88 -9.45
CA LYS A 23 1.96 -25.89 -10.91
C LYS A 23 2.46 -27.17 -11.55
N ILE A 24 3.61 -27.70 -11.13
CA ILE A 24 4.11 -29.00 -11.61
C ILE A 24 3.09 -30.10 -11.30
N ARG A 25 2.40 -30.02 -10.14
CA ARG A 25 1.29 -30.92 -9.79
C ARG A 25 0.16 -30.95 -10.83
N GLN A 26 -0.07 -29.87 -11.58
CA GLN A 26 -1.14 -29.81 -12.58
C GLN A 26 -0.82 -30.62 -13.84
N LEU A 27 0.42 -31.10 -14.00
CA LEU A 27 0.76 -32.06 -15.04
C LEU A 27 0.08 -33.41 -14.76
N PRO A 28 -0.45 -34.10 -15.78
CA PRO A 28 -1.18 -35.35 -15.62
C PRO A 28 -0.23 -36.55 -15.36
N ILE A 29 0.63 -36.44 -14.35
CA ILE A 29 1.54 -37.52 -13.95
C ILE A 29 0.88 -38.28 -12.77
N PRO A 30 0.46 -39.54 -12.97
CA PRO A 30 -0.24 -40.31 -11.95
C PRO A 30 0.62 -40.50 -10.69
N PHE A 31 -0.02 -40.52 -9.51
CA PHE A 31 0.57 -40.67 -8.16
C PHE A 31 1.53 -39.58 -7.68
N ILE A 32 2.20 -38.86 -8.58
CA ILE A 32 3.10 -37.76 -8.22
C ILE A 32 2.33 -36.53 -7.73
N GLY A 33 1.13 -36.28 -8.27
CA GLY A 33 0.35 -35.09 -7.96
C GLY A 33 0.00 -34.90 -6.47
N GLN A 34 -0.28 -35.98 -5.75
CA GLN A 34 -0.60 -35.90 -4.31
C GLN A 34 0.65 -35.53 -3.48
N ILE A 35 1.79 -36.16 -3.78
CA ILE A 35 3.08 -35.87 -3.13
C ILE A 35 3.48 -34.42 -3.40
N LEU A 36 3.42 -33.96 -4.65
CA LEU A 36 3.70 -32.56 -5.00
C LEU A 36 2.71 -31.59 -4.33
N GLY A 37 1.45 -32.00 -4.16
CA GLY A 37 0.46 -31.23 -3.39
C GLY A 37 0.87 -31.05 -1.94
N LEU A 38 1.29 -32.13 -1.28
CA LEU A 38 1.74 -32.09 0.11
C LEU A 38 3.01 -31.25 0.27
N ILE A 39 3.98 -31.39 -0.63
CA ILE A 39 5.20 -30.58 -0.65
C ILE A 39 4.85 -29.11 -0.82
N SER A 40 3.99 -28.78 -1.80
CA SER A 40 3.56 -27.41 -2.06
C SER A 40 2.91 -26.78 -0.83
N PHE A 41 1.92 -27.46 -0.22
CA PHE A 41 1.26 -26.96 0.98
C PHE A 41 2.20 -26.87 2.19
N SER A 42 3.17 -27.77 2.32
CA SER A 42 4.19 -27.71 3.38
C SER A 42 5.10 -26.49 3.21
N CYS A 43 5.53 -26.20 1.98
CA CYS A 43 6.29 -24.99 1.66
C CYS A 43 5.50 -23.73 2.01
N TYR A 44 4.21 -23.68 1.62
CA TYR A 44 3.34 -22.57 1.99
C TYR A 44 3.18 -22.45 3.51
N LEU A 45 2.95 -23.56 4.23
CA LEU A 45 2.78 -23.57 5.67
C LEU A 45 3.99 -22.95 6.39
N ILE A 46 5.20 -23.43 6.05
CA ILE A 46 6.44 -22.92 6.61
C ILE A 46 6.63 -21.45 6.21
N GLY A 47 6.36 -21.11 4.94
CA GLY A 47 6.43 -19.74 4.43
C GLY A 47 5.54 -18.77 5.22
N TYR A 48 4.28 -19.14 5.48
CA TYR A 48 3.34 -18.33 6.25
C TYR A 48 3.72 -18.22 7.73
N ILE A 49 4.24 -19.29 8.34
CA ILE A 49 4.77 -19.22 9.72
C ILE A 49 5.93 -18.23 9.79
N MET A 50 6.89 -18.34 8.87
CA MET A 50 8.04 -17.43 8.78
C MET A 50 7.60 -16.00 8.51
N TRP A 51 6.64 -15.80 7.61
CA TRP A 51 6.12 -14.47 7.29
C TRP A 51 5.33 -13.86 8.45
N LEU A 52 4.56 -14.66 9.18
CA LEU A 52 3.85 -14.22 10.38
C LEU A 52 4.83 -13.76 11.46
N ILE A 53 5.93 -14.49 11.66
CA ILE A 53 7.01 -14.08 12.58
C ILE A 53 7.68 -12.81 12.06
N ALA A 54 8.00 -12.73 10.76
CA ALA A 54 8.66 -11.58 10.15
C ALA A 54 7.83 -10.29 10.29
N SER A 55 6.51 -10.39 10.10
CA SER A 55 5.57 -9.26 10.23
C SER A 55 5.62 -8.58 11.61
N ARG A 56 6.04 -9.29 12.67
CA ARG A 56 6.24 -8.71 14.01
C ARG A 56 7.36 -7.67 14.04
N PHE A 57 8.33 -7.80 13.15
CA PHE A 57 9.50 -6.94 13.06
C PHE A 57 9.39 -5.84 12.00
N TYR A 58 8.26 -5.78 11.27
CA TYR A 58 8.05 -4.74 10.27
C TYR A 58 7.99 -3.35 10.91
N PRO A 59 8.51 -2.32 10.24
CA PRO A 59 8.52 -0.96 10.76
C PRO A 59 7.08 -0.43 10.90
N SER A 60 6.79 0.13 12.07
CA SER A 60 5.54 0.84 12.31
C SER A 60 5.52 2.12 11.47
N HIS A 61 4.45 2.32 10.70
CA HIS A 61 4.21 3.57 10.00
C HIS A 61 3.31 4.45 10.89
N PRO A 62 3.57 5.76 10.99
CA PRO A 62 2.68 6.66 11.71
C PRO A 62 1.28 6.61 11.07
N PRO A 63 0.21 6.41 11.84
CA PRO A 63 -1.14 6.36 11.30
C PRO A 63 -1.52 7.72 10.71
N LYS A 64 -2.17 7.75 9.53
CA LYS A 64 -2.82 8.96 9.01
C LYS A 64 -4.32 8.71 8.90
N ALA A 65 -5.10 9.46 9.67
CA ALA A 65 -6.55 9.31 9.80
C ALA A 65 -7.29 9.38 8.44
N GLU A 66 -6.77 10.13 7.47
CA GLU A 66 -7.39 10.35 6.15
C GLU A 66 -7.12 9.22 5.14
N SER A 67 -6.57 8.09 5.58
CA SER A 67 -6.15 7.01 4.69
C SER A 67 -6.46 5.65 5.29
N TRP A 68 -6.59 4.62 4.45
CA TRP A 68 -6.87 3.24 4.90
C TRP A 68 -5.81 2.71 5.91
N TYR A 69 -4.58 3.23 5.86
CA TYR A 69 -3.54 2.91 6.84
C TYR A 69 -3.67 3.66 8.18
N GLY A 70 -4.61 4.60 8.29
CA GLY A 70 -5.12 5.15 9.55
C GLY A 70 -6.04 4.17 10.29
N PHE A 71 -6.77 3.31 9.57
CA PHE A 71 -7.61 2.25 10.16
C PHE A 71 -6.79 1.00 10.55
N THR A 72 -5.82 0.61 9.73
CA THR A 72 -4.91 -0.50 10.06
C THR A 72 -3.52 -0.26 9.49
N GLN A 73 -2.51 -0.20 10.36
CA GLN A 73 -1.11 -0.02 9.96
C GLN A 73 -0.67 -1.10 8.97
N ILE A 74 0.21 -0.77 8.02
CA ILE A 74 0.75 -1.72 7.01
C ILE A 74 1.30 -3.00 7.66
N LYS A 75 1.90 -2.88 8.86
CA LYS A 75 2.32 -4.00 9.70
C LYS A 75 1.17 -4.96 10.05
N ASN A 76 0.04 -4.42 10.48
CA ASN A 76 -1.14 -5.19 10.84
C ASN A 76 -1.83 -5.79 9.62
N GLN A 77 -1.82 -5.10 8.47
CA GLN A 77 -2.29 -5.65 7.19
C GLN A 77 -1.49 -6.91 6.81
N ASN A 78 -0.16 -6.82 6.81
CA ASN A 78 0.71 -7.98 6.54
C ASN A 78 0.54 -9.10 7.55
N ARG A 79 0.42 -8.79 8.85
CA ARG A 79 0.17 -9.79 9.89
C ARG A 79 -1.18 -10.50 9.71
N THR A 80 -2.21 -9.75 9.33
CA THR A 80 -3.56 -10.29 9.08
C THR A 80 -3.55 -11.17 7.84
N ALA A 81 -2.91 -10.73 6.76
CA ALA A 81 -2.70 -11.53 5.56
C ALA A 81 -1.98 -12.84 5.92
N ALA A 82 -0.85 -12.77 6.62
CA ALA A 82 -0.09 -13.95 7.01
C ALA A 82 -0.92 -14.94 7.88
N ALA A 83 -1.74 -14.43 8.81
CA ALA A 83 -2.61 -15.27 9.64
C ALA A 83 -3.73 -15.94 8.83
N LEU A 84 -4.38 -15.22 7.91
CA LEU A 84 -5.41 -15.78 7.03
C LEU A 84 -4.82 -16.82 6.08
N GLY A 85 -3.64 -16.56 5.52
CA GLY A 85 -2.96 -17.48 4.63
C GLY A 85 -2.52 -18.75 5.35
N LEU A 86 -2.05 -18.63 6.60
CA LEU A 86 -1.76 -19.77 7.46
C LEU A 86 -3.01 -20.63 7.70
N ALA A 87 -4.13 -20.00 8.10
CA ALA A 87 -5.40 -20.69 8.31
C ALA A 87 -5.91 -21.36 7.02
N GLY A 88 -5.82 -20.66 5.88
CA GLY A 88 -6.22 -21.18 4.58
C GLY A 88 -5.41 -22.42 4.17
N VAL A 89 -4.09 -22.38 4.31
CA VAL A 89 -3.21 -23.53 4.04
C VAL A 89 -3.52 -24.70 4.97
N THR A 90 -3.76 -24.45 6.26
CA THR A 90 -4.15 -25.50 7.21
C THR A 90 -5.45 -26.17 6.79
N LEU A 91 -6.47 -25.40 6.37
CA LEU A 91 -7.71 -25.97 5.86
C LEU A 91 -7.50 -26.76 4.56
N CYS A 92 -6.65 -26.27 3.65
CA CYS A 92 -6.29 -27.01 2.44
C CYS A 92 -5.57 -28.33 2.76
N LEU A 93 -4.72 -28.39 3.79
CA LEU A 93 -4.11 -29.63 4.26
C LEU A 93 -5.14 -30.57 4.91
N LEU A 94 -6.05 -30.05 5.72
CA LEU A 94 -7.13 -30.85 6.31
C LEU A 94 -8.11 -31.38 5.26
N SER A 95 -8.19 -30.74 4.09
CA SER A 95 -9.08 -31.16 3.01
C SER A 95 -8.75 -32.53 2.41
N PHE A 96 -7.52 -33.03 2.60
CA PHE A 96 -7.17 -34.42 2.25
C PHE A 96 -7.98 -35.45 3.05
N ALA A 97 -8.33 -35.13 4.31
CA ALA A 97 -9.19 -35.95 5.14
C ALA A 97 -10.67 -35.51 5.03
N PHE A 98 -10.93 -34.21 4.89
CA PHE A 98 -12.26 -33.61 4.86
C PHE A 98 -12.45 -32.72 3.63
N PRO A 99 -12.80 -33.27 2.45
CA PRO A 99 -12.83 -32.52 1.18
C PRO A 99 -13.67 -31.23 1.20
N VAL A 100 -14.70 -31.18 2.05
CA VAL A 100 -15.56 -30.00 2.28
C VAL A 100 -14.78 -28.76 2.75
N LEU A 101 -13.59 -28.94 3.34
CA LEU A 101 -12.72 -27.85 3.80
C LEU A 101 -11.91 -27.20 2.69
N LEU A 102 -11.87 -27.77 1.48
CA LEU A 102 -11.07 -27.25 0.38
C LEU A 102 -11.56 -25.86 -0.06
N LEU A 103 -12.87 -25.67 -0.22
CA LEU A 103 -13.45 -24.40 -0.61
C LEU A 103 -13.16 -23.29 0.42
N PRO A 104 -13.49 -23.43 1.72
CA PRO A 104 -13.17 -22.39 2.69
C PRO A 104 -11.67 -22.13 2.82
N GLY A 105 -10.82 -23.16 2.70
CA GLY A 105 -9.37 -23.00 2.67
C GLY A 105 -8.89 -22.12 1.51
N MET A 106 -9.35 -22.41 0.29
CA MET A 106 -9.04 -21.63 -0.91
C MET A 106 -9.57 -20.20 -0.82
N SER A 107 -10.75 -19.99 -0.23
CA SER A 107 -11.32 -18.66 0.00
C SER A 107 -10.50 -17.83 0.98
N LEU A 108 -10.06 -18.41 2.10
CA LEU A 108 -9.17 -17.72 3.06
C LEU A 108 -7.80 -17.39 2.42
N PHE A 109 -7.28 -18.30 1.59
CA PHE A 109 -6.05 -18.07 0.85
C PHE A 109 -6.18 -16.90 -0.15
N ALA A 110 -7.32 -16.81 -0.85
CA ALA A 110 -7.62 -15.67 -1.72
C ALA A 110 -7.73 -14.36 -0.92
N LEU A 111 -8.43 -14.37 0.23
CA LEU A 111 -8.57 -13.19 1.09
C LEU A 111 -7.21 -12.72 1.65
N SER A 112 -6.35 -13.66 2.06
CA SER A 112 -4.97 -13.37 2.45
C SER A 112 -4.22 -12.61 1.35
N ASN A 113 -4.30 -13.08 0.10
CA ASN A 113 -3.62 -12.43 -1.02
C ASN A 113 -4.19 -11.04 -1.33
N ILE A 114 -5.51 -10.85 -1.21
CA ILE A 114 -6.14 -9.53 -1.36
C ILE A 114 -5.58 -8.54 -0.32
N ILE A 115 -5.57 -8.91 0.96
CA ILE A 115 -5.06 -8.03 2.02
C ILE A 115 -3.56 -7.73 1.82
N TRP A 116 -2.80 -8.74 1.40
CA TRP A 116 -1.38 -8.57 1.08
C TRP A 116 -1.14 -7.61 -0.09
N SER A 117 -1.88 -7.78 -1.19
CA SER A 117 -1.78 -6.89 -2.36
C SER A 117 -2.12 -5.44 -2.00
N ILE A 118 -3.15 -5.24 -1.17
CA ILE A 118 -3.49 -3.92 -0.62
C ILE A 118 -2.33 -3.36 0.22
N ALA A 119 -1.70 -4.18 1.08
CA ALA A 119 -0.57 -3.76 1.90
C ALA A 119 0.63 -3.32 1.06
N GLU A 120 0.96 -4.05 -0.02
CA GLU A 120 2.04 -3.70 -0.93
C GLU A 120 1.73 -2.46 -1.77
N TYR A 121 0.47 -2.29 -2.17
CA TYR A 121 0.02 -1.07 -2.83
C TYR A 121 0.16 0.15 -1.91
N HIS A 122 -0.24 0.04 -0.64
CA HIS A 122 -0.05 1.10 0.34
C HIS A 122 1.43 1.39 0.60
N ARG A 123 2.28 0.36 0.65
CA ARG A 123 3.74 0.51 0.80
C ARG A 123 4.35 1.26 -0.38
N ARG A 124 3.87 1.02 -1.60
CA ARG A 124 4.28 1.75 -2.81
C ARG A 124 3.91 3.23 -2.75
N GLN A 125 2.68 3.53 -2.34
CA GLN A 125 2.22 4.93 -2.22
C GLN A 125 2.87 5.68 -1.04
N ASN A 126 3.21 4.96 0.03
CA ASN A 126 3.71 5.53 1.27
C ASN A 126 5.01 4.79 1.66
N PRO A 127 6.13 5.10 1.00
CA PRO A 127 7.38 4.42 1.27
C PRO A 127 7.84 4.60 2.72
N PRO A 128 8.40 3.57 3.37
CA PRO A 128 8.91 3.69 4.72
C PRO A 128 10.10 4.67 4.74
N ARG A 129 10.06 5.68 5.61
CA ARG A 129 11.10 6.73 5.68
C ARG A 129 12.50 6.18 6.02
N ASN A 130 12.58 5.07 6.75
CA ASN A 130 13.83 4.52 7.31
C ASN A 130 14.11 3.08 6.83
N ASP A 131 13.61 2.66 5.67
CA ASP A 131 13.89 1.32 5.11
C ASP A 131 14.98 1.39 4.04
N ALA A 132 16.21 1.04 4.42
CA ALA A 132 17.35 0.99 3.51
C ALA A 132 17.23 -0.09 2.41
N ALA A 133 16.26 -1.01 2.52
CA ALA A 133 16.00 -2.02 1.51
C ALA A 133 14.95 -1.59 0.48
N TYR A 134 14.23 -0.50 0.73
CA TYR A 134 13.19 0.01 -0.16
C TYR A 134 13.78 0.67 -1.40
N SER A 135 13.30 0.28 -2.56
CA SER A 135 13.60 0.92 -3.84
C SER A 135 12.29 1.04 -4.63
N PRO A 136 11.90 2.24 -5.11
CA PRO A 136 10.67 2.42 -5.89
C PRO A 136 10.52 1.45 -7.08
N PRO A 137 11.51 1.29 -7.99
CA PRO A 137 11.37 0.36 -9.10
C PRO A 137 11.22 -1.10 -8.62
N LYS A 138 11.92 -1.51 -7.56
CA LYS A 138 11.76 -2.85 -6.99
C LYS A 138 10.36 -3.07 -6.42
N GLN A 139 9.81 -2.05 -5.74
CA GLN A 139 8.46 -2.10 -5.18
C GLN A 139 7.39 -2.21 -6.28
N ASP A 140 7.56 -1.52 -7.41
CA ASP A 140 6.62 -1.57 -8.54
C ASP A 140 6.50 -2.99 -9.13
N TYR A 141 7.64 -3.67 -9.29
CA TYR A 141 7.68 -5.07 -9.71
C TYR A 141 7.04 -5.99 -8.66
N TYR A 142 7.31 -5.75 -7.38
CA TYR A 142 6.74 -6.54 -6.29
C TYR A 142 5.21 -6.38 -6.16
N VAL A 143 4.68 -5.18 -6.38
CA VAL A 143 3.23 -4.93 -6.43
C VAL A 143 2.60 -5.67 -7.61
N SER A 144 3.25 -5.66 -8.77
CA SER A 144 2.77 -6.38 -9.96
C SER A 144 2.72 -7.90 -9.71
N TYR A 145 3.75 -8.44 -9.06
CA TYR A 145 3.78 -9.82 -8.57
C TYR A 145 2.62 -10.10 -7.60
N ALA A 146 2.39 -9.24 -6.60
CA ALA A 146 1.33 -9.41 -5.62
C ALA A 146 -0.07 -9.38 -6.23
N VAL A 147 -0.32 -8.47 -7.18
CA VAL A 147 -1.59 -8.38 -7.92
C VAL A 147 -1.84 -9.64 -8.74
N LEU A 148 -0.85 -10.11 -9.50
CA LEU A 148 -0.99 -11.33 -10.32
C LEU A 148 -1.24 -12.57 -9.44
N SER A 149 -0.49 -12.74 -8.35
CA SER A 149 -0.72 -13.82 -7.39
C SER A 149 -2.11 -13.77 -6.75
N THR A 150 -2.62 -12.56 -6.52
CA THR A 150 -3.99 -12.35 -6.02
C THR A 150 -5.04 -12.76 -7.05
N ILE A 151 -4.89 -12.33 -8.30
CA ILE A 151 -5.79 -12.71 -9.40
C ILE A 151 -5.84 -14.23 -9.56
N VAL A 152 -4.68 -14.90 -9.56
CA VAL A 152 -4.60 -16.37 -9.65
C VAL A 152 -5.32 -17.04 -8.48
N SER A 153 -5.17 -16.52 -7.26
CA SER A 153 -5.78 -17.08 -6.05
C SER A 153 -7.31 -16.91 -6.06
N VAL A 154 -7.80 -15.71 -6.40
CA VAL A 154 -9.23 -15.42 -6.51
C VAL A 154 -9.88 -16.25 -7.61
N MET A 155 -9.25 -16.31 -8.79
CA MET A 155 -9.74 -17.12 -9.91
C MET A 155 -9.80 -18.59 -9.53
N SER A 156 -8.79 -19.12 -8.84
CA SER A 156 -8.78 -20.52 -8.38
C SER A 156 -9.93 -20.82 -7.41
N ALA A 157 -10.18 -19.93 -6.43
CA ALA A 157 -11.27 -20.09 -5.48
C ALA A 157 -12.65 -19.96 -6.15
N ALA A 158 -12.83 -19.01 -7.07
CA ALA A 158 -14.06 -18.83 -7.82
C ALA A 158 -14.35 -20.01 -8.75
N SER A 159 -13.33 -20.52 -9.46
CA SER A 159 -13.48 -21.71 -10.30
C SER A 159 -13.83 -22.95 -9.50
N LEU A 160 -13.25 -23.13 -8.31
CA LEU A 160 -13.63 -24.22 -7.42
C LEU A 160 -15.07 -24.09 -6.92
N ALA A 161 -15.49 -22.89 -6.51
CA ALA A 161 -16.87 -22.64 -6.11
C ALA A 161 -17.85 -22.95 -7.26
N LEU A 162 -17.55 -22.49 -8.47
CA LEU A 162 -18.37 -22.73 -9.66
C LEU A 162 -18.45 -24.22 -10.01
N ALA A 163 -17.34 -24.95 -9.90
CA ALA A 163 -17.28 -26.40 -10.10
C ALA A 163 -18.14 -27.17 -9.09
N ILE A 164 -18.21 -26.70 -7.84
CA ILE A 164 -19.05 -27.30 -6.79
C ILE A 164 -20.53 -27.01 -7.04
N ILE A 165 -20.87 -25.77 -7.40
CA ILE A 165 -22.26 -25.34 -7.64
C ILE A 165 -22.81 -25.95 -8.93
N PHE A 166 -21.99 -26.06 -9.98
CA PHE A 166 -22.36 -26.60 -11.29
C PHE A 166 -21.41 -27.75 -11.70
N PRO A 167 -21.60 -28.97 -11.17
CA PRO A 167 -20.76 -30.13 -11.49
C PRO A 167 -20.59 -30.42 -12.99
N PRO A 168 -21.60 -30.24 -13.88
CA PRO A 168 -21.43 -30.52 -15.30
C PRO A 168 -20.33 -29.71 -15.99
N ILE A 169 -20.01 -28.51 -15.48
CA ILE A 169 -18.97 -27.64 -16.04
C ILE A 169 -17.67 -27.66 -15.22
N ALA A 170 -17.57 -28.51 -14.18
CA ALA A 170 -16.45 -28.53 -13.25
C ALA A 170 -15.11 -28.77 -13.97
N ILE A 171 -15.03 -29.80 -14.81
CA ILE A 171 -13.81 -30.16 -15.55
C ILE A 171 -13.34 -29.01 -16.46
N PRO A 172 -14.16 -28.47 -17.39
CA PRO A 172 -13.69 -27.40 -18.27
C PRO A 172 -13.33 -26.13 -17.52
N VAL A 173 -14.09 -25.75 -16.47
CA VAL A 173 -13.79 -24.57 -15.65
C VAL A 173 -12.47 -24.71 -14.90
N LEU A 174 -12.23 -25.84 -14.25
CA LEU A 174 -11.00 -26.09 -13.51
C LEU A 174 -9.80 -26.19 -14.44
N PHE A 175 -9.96 -26.81 -15.61
CA PHE A 175 -8.90 -26.90 -16.63
C PHE A 175 -8.53 -25.52 -17.18
N PHE A 176 -9.53 -24.72 -17.58
CA PHE A 176 -9.31 -23.37 -18.07
C PHE A 176 -8.64 -22.48 -17.02
N SER A 177 -9.13 -22.53 -15.77
CA SER A 177 -8.56 -21.82 -14.63
C SER A 177 -7.11 -22.23 -14.34
N ALA A 178 -6.80 -23.53 -14.44
CA ALA A 178 -5.44 -24.02 -14.28
C ALA A 178 -4.51 -23.48 -15.37
N PHE A 179 -4.96 -23.49 -16.63
CA PHE A 179 -4.18 -22.99 -17.77
C PHE A 179 -3.91 -21.48 -17.69
N VAL A 180 -4.95 -20.67 -17.52
CA VAL A 180 -4.80 -19.22 -17.33
C VAL A 180 -3.99 -18.92 -16.07
N GLY A 181 -4.25 -19.68 -15.00
CA GLY A 181 -3.52 -19.55 -13.75
C GLY A 181 -2.03 -19.84 -13.92
N PHE A 182 -1.66 -20.79 -14.77
CA PHE A 182 -0.26 -21.11 -15.08
C PHE A 182 0.44 -19.97 -15.85
N THR A 183 -0.21 -19.41 -16.87
CA THR A 183 0.40 -18.29 -17.64
C THR A 183 0.60 -17.04 -16.77
N MET A 184 -0.39 -16.67 -15.96
CA MET A 184 -0.30 -15.56 -15.01
C MET A 184 0.78 -15.80 -13.94
N THR A 185 0.96 -17.06 -13.54
CA THR A 185 2.02 -17.48 -12.61
C THR A 185 3.40 -17.26 -13.20
N VAL A 186 3.61 -17.63 -14.47
CA VAL A 186 4.88 -17.37 -15.17
C VAL A 186 5.16 -15.88 -15.24
N ALA A 187 4.15 -15.06 -15.57
CA ALA A 187 4.29 -13.60 -15.56
C ALA A 187 4.64 -13.05 -14.17
N ALA A 188 4.00 -13.56 -13.11
CA ALA A 188 4.29 -13.18 -11.73
C ALA A 188 5.76 -13.50 -11.35
N CYS A 189 6.23 -14.69 -11.69
CA CYS A 189 7.63 -15.09 -11.48
C CYS A 189 8.61 -14.20 -12.26
N TYR A 190 8.25 -13.81 -13.50
CA TYR A 190 9.06 -12.87 -14.28
C TYR A 190 9.24 -11.53 -13.57
N PHE A 191 8.17 -10.95 -13.02
CA PHE A 191 8.28 -9.70 -12.26
C PHE A 191 9.09 -9.86 -10.98
N LEU A 192 8.96 -10.99 -10.28
CA LEU A 192 9.73 -11.23 -9.06
C LEU A 192 11.24 -11.37 -9.34
N LEU A 193 11.61 -12.15 -10.36
CA LEU A 193 13.00 -12.47 -10.69
C LEU A 193 13.74 -11.33 -11.39
N ASN A 194 13.05 -10.52 -12.19
CA ASN A 194 13.64 -9.37 -12.89
C ASN A 194 13.56 -8.07 -12.08
N SER A 195 13.21 -8.15 -10.80
CA SER A 195 13.20 -6.96 -9.95
C SER A 195 14.63 -6.39 -9.81
N PRO A 196 14.85 -5.11 -10.14
CA PRO A 196 16.19 -4.54 -10.11
C PRO A 196 16.76 -4.56 -8.68
N PRO A 197 18.08 -4.74 -8.53
CA PRO A 197 18.72 -4.69 -7.22
C PRO A 197 18.46 -3.32 -6.57
N THR A 198 18.33 -3.31 -5.24
CA THR A 198 18.22 -2.07 -4.47
C THR A 198 19.53 -1.29 -4.64
N GLU A 199 19.56 -0.28 -5.52
CA GLU A 199 20.67 0.67 -5.56
C GLU A 199 20.79 1.32 -4.18
N SER A 200 21.95 1.13 -3.55
CA SER A 200 22.20 1.67 -2.22
C SER A 200 22.24 3.19 -2.28
N SER A 201 21.31 3.81 -1.55
CA SER A 201 21.41 5.19 -1.05
C SER A 201 21.37 6.30 -2.10
N THR A 202 20.17 6.75 -2.42
CA THR A 202 19.92 8.20 -2.45
C THR A 202 18.72 8.48 -1.55
N LYS A 203 18.93 9.32 -0.54
CA LYS A 203 17.97 9.73 0.50
C LYS A 203 16.57 9.99 -0.11
N PRO A 204 15.46 9.59 0.55
CA PRO A 204 14.11 9.94 0.10
C PRO A 204 13.89 11.44 0.37
N GLY A 205 14.31 12.25 -0.59
CA GLY A 205 14.12 13.70 -0.57
C GLY A 205 14.26 14.39 -1.93
N ALA A 206 14.63 13.68 -3.00
CA ALA A 206 15.10 14.35 -4.22
C ALA A 206 14.58 13.84 -5.57
N GLN A 207 13.65 12.86 -5.64
CA GLN A 207 13.26 12.27 -6.94
C GLN A 207 11.80 12.44 -7.38
N THR A 208 10.94 13.16 -6.65
CA THR A 208 9.55 13.42 -7.11
C THR A 208 9.26 14.90 -7.40
N ILE A 209 10.17 15.82 -7.06
CA ILE A 209 9.97 17.25 -7.30
C ILE A 209 10.48 17.67 -8.70
N THR A 210 11.46 16.96 -9.28
CA THR A 210 12.10 17.43 -10.52
C THR A 210 11.28 17.12 -11.78
N GLU A 211 10.60 15.97 -11.84
CA GLU A 211 9.84 15.57 -13.05
C GLU A 211 8.44 16.20 -13.10
N SER A 212 7.74 16.31 -11.96
CA SER A 212 6.43 17.00 -11.90
C SER A 212 6.56 18.51 -12.11
N HIS A 213 7.61 19.15 -11.56
CA HIS A 213 7.88 20.57 -11.80
C HIS A 213 8.28 20.84 -13.26
N LYS A 214 9.07 19.97 -13.91
CA LYS A 214 9.37 20.09 -15.36
C LYS A 214 8.12 19.95 -16.23
N GLN A 215 7.18 19.08 -15.84
CA GLN A 215 5.94 18.86 -16.58
C GLN A 215 4.96 20.03 -16.41
N ILE A 216 4.86 20.60 -15.21
CA ILE A 216 4.07 21.80 -14.90
C ILE A 216 4.66 23.05 -15.58
N HIS A 217 5.99 23.21 -15.62
CA HIS A 217 6.64 24.33 -16.31
C HIS A 217 6.50 24.25 -17.84
N ARG A 218 6.47 23.04 -18.42
CA ARG A 218 6.18 22.84 -19.85
C ARG A 218 4.73 23.17 -20.21
N GLN A 219 3.77 22.82 -19.35
CA GLN A 219 2.36 23.12 -19.56
C GLN A 219 2.04 24.61 -19.34
N LEU A 220 2.61 25.25 -18.31
CA LEU A 220 2.42 26.68 -18.06
C LEU A 220 3.15 27.58 -19.07
N GLY A 221 4.30 27.15 -19.60
CA GLY A 221 5.04 27.90 -20.62
C GLY A 221 4.31 27.97 -21.97
N THR A 222 3.59 26.90 -22.34
CA THR A 222 2.79 26.84 -23.57
C THR A 222 1.46 27.59 -23.43
N SER A 223 0.84 27.59 -22.25
CA SER A 223 -0.36 28.40 -21.97
C SER A 223 -0.09 29.91 -21.99
N SER A 224 1.10 30.36 -21.58
CA SER A 224 1.44 31.80 -21.57
C SER A 224 1.67 32.40 -22.97
N LEU A 225 2.05 31.59 -23.96
CA LEU A 225 2.23 32.03 -25.35
C LEU A 225 0.89 32.14 -26.08
N ALA A 226 -0.03 31.20 -25.85
CA ALA A 226 -1.40 31.27 -26.36
C ALA A 226 -2.19 32.44 -25.73
N ALA A 227 -1.98 32.71 -24.43
CA ALA A 227 -2.60 33.85 -23.74
C ALA A 227 -1.98 35.22 -24.13
N LYS A 228 -0.71 35.26 -24.57
CA LYS A 228 -0.10 36.48 -25.11
C LYS A 228 -0.58 36.79 -26.53
N GLN A 229 -0.71 35.79 -27.41
CA GLN A 229 -1.25 36.00 -28.76
C GLN A 229 -2.73 36.40 -28.78
N ALA A 230 -3.54 35.91 -27.83
CA ALA A 230 -4.95 36.32 -27.71
C ALA A 230 -5.12 37.76 -27.17
N LYS A 231 -4.11 38.30 -26.47
CA LYS A 231 -4.14 39.66 -25.91
C LYS A 231 -3.50 40.72 -26.82
N GLU A 232 -2.75 40.28 -27.83
CA GLU A 232 -2.09 41.15 -28.81
C GLU A 232 -3.02 41.63 -29.94
N ASN A 233 -4.22 41.04 -30.07
CA ASN A 233 -5.17 41.35 -31.15
C ASN A 233 -6.36 42.22 -30.72
N SER A 234 -6.23 43.01 -29.66
CA SER A 234 -7.29 43.93 -29.22
C SER A 234 -6.70 45.25 -28.72
N GLN A 235 -6.63 46.25 -29.60
CA GLN A 235 -6.37 47.65 -29.22
C GLN A 235 -7.52 48.19 -28.34
N PRO A 236 -7.22 49.09 -27.39
CA PRO A 236 -7.62 50.49 -27.59
C PRO A 236 -6.59 51.53 -27.11
N GLU A 237 -6.80 52.75 -27.58
CA GLU A 237 -6.01 54.01 -27.43
C GLU A 237 -5.64 54.43 -25.97
N GLU A 238 -4.53 55.17 -25.85
CA GLU A 238 -3.98 55.87 -24.67
C GLU A 238 -4.12 57.41 -24.84
N PRO A 239 -3.78 58.30 -23.85
CA PRO A 239 -4.13 58.41 -22.41
C PRO A 239 -4.46 59.92 -22.06
N PRO A 240 -4.44 60.50 -20.81
CA PRO A 240 -3.24 60.62 -19.94
C PRO A 240 -3.45 60.77 -18.38
N PHE A 241 -2.31 60.74 -17.67
CA PHE A 241 -1.90 61.68 -16.58
C PHE A 241 -1.88 61.27 -15.07
N TYR A 242 -0.67 60.91 -14.62
CA TYR A 242 0.04 61.13 -13.33
C TYR A 242 -0.31 60.39 -12.01
N SER A 243 0.74 59.75 -11.47
CA SER A 243 0.96 59.25 -10.09
C SER A 243 1.34 60.39 -9.11
N PRO A 244 1.35 60.20 -7.77
CA PRO A 244 2.52 59.55 -7.15
C PRO A 244 2.27 58.63 -5.93
N LEU A 245 3.28 57.79 -5.72
CA LEU A 245 3.59 56.93 -4.58
C LEU A 245 3.94 57.74 -3.30
N PHE A 246 3.34 57.36 -2.16
CA PHE A 246 3.70 57.65 -0.76
C PHE A 246 3.69 59.11 -0.23
N PRO A 247 2.89 59.39 0.83
CA PRO A 247 3.16 60.46 1.78
C PRO A 247 3.44 59.89 3.18
N GLN A 248 4.71 59.80 3.56
CA GLN A 248 5.16 59.79 4.96
C GLN A 248 5.27 61.25 5.41
N LEU A 249 4.47 61.68 6.41
CA LEU A 249 4.76 62.81 7.31
C LEU A 249 3.62 63.00 8.32
N ARG A 250 3.76 62.39 9.51
CA ARG A 250 3.62 63.08 10.81
C ARG A 250 3.84 62.11 11.98
N ALA A 251 5.10 62.00 12.39
CA ALA A 251 5.42 61.71 13.79
C ALA A 251 5.32 63.04 14.55
N CYS A 252 4.39 63.12 15.50
CA CYS A 252 4.40 64.02 16.67
C CYS A 252 3.10 63.81 17.47
N GLN A 253 3.06 62.79 18.34
CA GLN A 253 2.45 62.86 19.68
C GLN A 253 2.64 61.51 20.39
N GLU A 254 3.85 61.31 20.93
CA GLU A 254 3.96 60.61 22.21
C GLU A 254 3.61 61.61 23.31
N ILE A 255 2.84 61.20 24.33
CA ILE A 255 3.06 61.49 25.76
C ILE A 255 2.01 60.72 26.60
N ASN A 256 2.53 59.93 27.54
CA ASN A 256 1.93 59.43 28.79
C ASN A 256 0.80 58.39 28.76
N VAL A 257 1.19 57.11 28.83
CA VAL A 257 0.43 56.08 29.57
C VAL A 257 1.39 55.34 30.49
N SER A 258 1.85 56.00 31.56
CA SER A 258 2.59 55.38 32.67
C SER A 258 2.64 56.35 33.85
N LYS A 259 1.53 56.46 34.60
CA LYS A 259 1.43 56.92 36.00
C LYS A 259 -0.05 57.02 36.39
N LEU A 260 -0.62 55.92 36.88
CA LEU A 260 -1.65 55.95 37.93
C LEU A 260 -1.86 54.52 38.47
N THR A 261 -0.83 53.99 39.11
CA THR A 261 -1.03 53.13 40.27
C THR A 261 -1.26 54.02 41.49
N GLU A 262 -2.05 53.52 42.45
CA GLU A 262 -2.33 54.06 43.78
C GLU A 262 -3.45 55.12 43.90
N ASN A 263 -4.68 54.63 44.08
CA ASN A 263 -5.47 55.12 45.22
C ASN A 263 -6.45 54.05 45.75
N LYS A 264 -6.09 53.54 46.93
CA LYS A 264 -6.94 53.18 48.07
C LYS A 264 -7.97 52.05 47.98
N ALA A 265 -7.63 51.02 48.75
CA ALA A 265 -8.52 50.15 49.51
C ALA A 265 -9.41 50.91 50.52
N HIS A 266 -10.32 50.14 51.16
CA HIS A 266 -11.34 50.45 52.20
C HIS A 266 -12.73 50.81 51.64
N GLN A 267 -13.88 50.21 52.05
CA GLN A 267 -14.21 49.42 53.24
C GLN A 267 -15.70 48.99 53.20
N SER A 268 -16.04 47.85 53.87
CA SER A 268 -17.34 47.51 54.51
C SER A 268 -18.58 47.30 53.61
N ASP A 269 -19.55 46.40 53.84
CA ASP A 269 -19.85 45.29 54.76
C ASP A 269 -21.09 44.57 54.18
N ILE A 270 -21.46 43.43 54.81
CA ILE A 270 -22.82 42.84 54.97
C ILE A 270 -23.13 41.54 54.15
N PRO A 271 -23.75 40.52 54.80
CA PRO A 271 -23.51 39.10 54.56
C PRO A 271 -24.76 38.27 54.16
N HIS A 272 -24.57 36.95 54.11
CA HIS A 272 -25.57 35.86 54.19
C HIS A 272 -26.59 35.71 53.04
N HIS A 273 -26.50 34.62 52.28
CA HIS A 273 -27.26 33.38 52.60
C HIS A 273 -26.93 32.25 51.61
N SER A 274 -26.78 31.06 52.17
CA SER A 274 -26.94 29.76 51.52
C SER A 274 -28.31 29.60 50.88
N ILE A 275 -28.42 28.73 49.86
CA ILE A 275 -29.30 27.55 49.80
C ILE A 275 -29.45 27.07 48.34
N PHE A 276 -29.14 25.78 48.15
CA PHE A 276 -29.33 24.86 47.01
C PHE A 276 -28.60 25.11 45.68
#